data_AF-A0A6G9QHC1-F1
#
_entry.id   AF-A0A6G9QHC1-F1
#
_cell.length_a   1.000
_cell.length_b   1.000
_cell.length_c   1.000
_cell.angle_alpha   90.00
_cell.angle_beta   90.00
_cell.angle_gamma   90.00
#
_symmetry.space_group_name_H-M   'P 1'
#
loop_
_entity.id
_entity.type
_entity.pdbx_description
1 polymer ?
#
loop_
_entity_poly.entity_id
_entity_poly.type
_entity_poly.pdbx_seq_one_letter_code
_entity_poly.pdbx_strand_id
1 'polypeptide(L)'
;MSKRSYGVSIVLGRLLNGERLTAEQITFLTNGEQQSRVMDELRKSFIPWDCDESAKDTVWFIPPSEIHRYFNCRDEQIEAEKSHYYAKKTMKLDRILRDAIRWRGVNWLINRINEQAANDSIYNAEKQEGFENK
;
A
#
# COMPACT_ATOMS: atom_id res chain seq x y z
N MET A 1 15.12 13.71 9.79
CA MET A 1 14.32 12.47 9.76
C MET A 1 13.43 12.41 10.99
N SER A 2 12.15 12.07 10.86
CA SER A 2 11.29 11.88 12.03
C SER A 2 11.72 10.62 12.79
N LYS A 3 11.52 10.57 14.11
CA LYS A 3 11.83 9.36 14.93
C LYS A 3 11.14 8.10 14.39
N ARG A 4 9.95 8.25 13.80
CA ARG A 4 9.20 7.20 13.09
C ARG A 4 9.96 6.60 11.91
N SER A 5 10.52 7.45 11.05
CA SER A 5 11.28 7.01 9.88
C SER A 5 12.53 6.21 10.29
N TYR A 6 13.11 6.51 11.46
CA TYR A 6 14.29 5.83 11.97
C TYR A 6 13.99 4.42 12.52
N GLY A 7 12.89 4.25 13.27
CA GLY A 7 12.46 2.94 13.75
C GLY A 7 12.13 1.97 12.60
N VAL A 8 11.39 2.46 11.61
CA VAL A 8 11.05 1.70 10.40
C VAL A 8 12.31 1.27 9.63
N SER A 9 13.31 2.15 9.49
CA SER A 9 14.57 1.80 8.81
C SER A 9 15.38 0.73 9.54
N ILE A 10 15.38 0.74 10.88
CA ILE A 10 16.06 -0.30 11.68
C ILE A 10 15.39 -1.66 11.44
N VAL A 11 14.07 -1.71 11.52
CA VAL A 11 13.30 -2.94 11.29
C VAL A 11 13.55 -3.45 9.88
N LEU A 12 13.50 -2.58 8.87
CA LEU A 12 13.79 -2.97 7.49
C LEU A 12 15.21 -3.54 7.34
N GLY A 13 16.22 -2.90 7.93
CA GLY A 13 17.61 -3.36 7.85
C GLY A 13 17.79 -4.76 8.45
N ARG A 14 17.15 -5.05 9.59
CA ARG A 14 17.18 -6.38 10.20
C ARG A 14 16.52 -7.44 9.33
N LEU A 15 15.34 -7.13 8.78
CA LEU A 15 14.63 -8.04 7.87
C LEU A 15 15.44 -8.31 6.59
N LEU A 16 16.11 -7.30 6.04
CA LEU A 16 16.99 -7.44 4.88
C LEU A 16 18.28 -8.23 5.19
N ASN A 17 18.69 -8.29 6.45
CA ASN A 17 19.75 -9.20 6.90
C ASN A 17 19.26 -10.65 7.08
N GLY A 18 17.99 -10.93 6.80
CA GLY A 18 17.38 -12.26 6.96
C GLY A 18 16.92 -12.56 8.38
N GLU A 19 16.89 -11.57 9.28
CA GLU A 19 16.30 -11.74 10.60
C GLU A 19 14.79 -11.96 10.50
N ARG A 20 14.25 -12.73 11.44
CA ARG A 20 12.82 -12.98 11.58
C ARG A 20 12.36 -12.31 12.86
N LEU A 21 11.36 -11.43 12.78
CA LEU A 21 10.99 -10.54 13.87
C LEU A 21 9.57 -10.81 14.36
N THR A 22 9.38 -10.86 15.68
CA THR A 22 8.05 -10.91 16.32
C THR A 22 7.47 -9.50 16.52
N ALA A 23 6.21 -9.43 16.94
CA ALA A 23 5.52 -8.16 17.15
C ALA A 23 6.14 -7.38 18.32
N GLU A 24 6.53 -8.10 19.37
CA GLU A 24 7.22 -7.53 20.52
C GLU A 24 8.59 -6.97 20.14
N GLN A 25 9.35 -7.69 19.31
CA GLN A 25 10.64 -7.23 18.82
C GLN A 25 10.51 -5.98 17.95
N ILE A 26 9.51 -5.93 17.04
CA ILE A 26 9.23 -4.73 16.23
C ILE A 26 8.87 -3.55 17.13
N THR A 27 8.01 -3.77 18.13
CA THR A 27 7.59 -2.73 19.09
C THR A 27 8.79 -2.22 19.89
N PHE A 28 9.67 -3.12 20.35
CA PHE A 28 10.89 -2.78 21.06
C PHE A 28 11.84 -1.94 20.18
N LEU A 29 12.13 -2.39 18.95
CA LEU A 29 13.05 -1.72 18.01
C LEU A 29 12.57 -0.32 17.60
N THR A 30 11.27 -0.10 17.64
CA THR A 30 10.63 1.18 17.28
C THR A 30 10.30 2.05 18.49
N ASN A 31 10.79 1.73 19.69
CA ASN A 31 10.54 2.48 20.92
C ASN A 31 9.05 2.60 21.28
N GLY A 32 8.30 1.50 21.16
CA GLY A 32 6.89 1.42 21.57
C GLY A 32 5.88 1.73 20.47
N GLU A 33 6.27 1.81 19.20
CA GLU A 33 5.29 1.95 18.12
C GLU A 33 4.53 0.65 17.88
N GLN A 34 3.23 0.78 17.56
CA GLN A 34 2.41 -0.37 17.22
C GLN A 34 2.93 -1.02 15.94
N GLN A 35 3.20 -2.34 16.02
CA GLN A 35 3.68 -3.15 14.90
C GLN A 35 2.86 -2.96 13.62
N SER A 36 1.53 -2.84 13.72
CA SER A 36 0.65 -2.68 12.55
C SER A 36 0.99 -1.43 11.74
N ARG A 37 1.30 -0.32 12.43
CA ARG A 37 1.70 0.95 11.79
C ARG A 37 3.08 0.85 11.17
N VAL A 38 4.01 0.19 11.85
CA VAL A 38 5.37 -0.03 11.32
C VAL A 38 5.30 -0.86 10.05
N MET A 39 4.50 -1.94 10.03
CA MET A 39 4.31 -2.75 8.84
C MET A 39 3.59 -2.00 7.72
N ASP A 40 2.65 -1.13 8.02
CA ASP A 40 2.00 -0.27 7.01
C ASP A 40 3.00 0.69 6.35
N GLU A 41 3.93 1.25 7.11
CA GLU A 41 5.02 2.06 6.57
C GLU A 41 5.99 1.21 5.74
N LEU A 42 6.39 0.05 6.26
CA LEU A 42 7.24 -0.88 5.53
C LEU A 42 6.62 -1.24 4.18
N ARG A 43 5.30 -1.47 4.10
CA ARG A 43 4.57 -1.79 2.87
C ARG A 43 4.74 -0.80 1.73
N LYS A 44 5.06 0.45 2.02
CA LYS A 44 5.39 1.45 0.99
C LYS A 44 6.71 1.17 0.28
N SER A 45 7.50 0.25 0.83
CA SER A 45 8.75 -0.20 0.24
C SER A 45 8.55 -1.27 -0.82
N PHE A 46 7.35 -1.77 -1.13
CA PHE A 46 7.16 -2.77 -2.21
C PHE A 46 8.14 -3.96 -2.11
N ILE A 47 8.24 -4.57 -0.92
CA ILE A 47 9.02 -5.78 -0.69
C ILE A 47 8.03 -6.85 -0.23
N PRO A 48 8.01 -8.05 -0.85
CA PRO A 48 7.21 -9.14 -0.33
C PRO A 48 7.75 -9.61 1.02
N TRP A 49 6.86 -9.78 1.99
CA TRP A 49 7.13 -10.35 3.30
C TRP A 49 6.16 -11.48 3.57
N ASP A 50 6.66 -12.49 4.26
CA ASP A 50 5.88 -13.60 4.75
C ASP A 50 5.68 -13.49 6.26
N CYS A 51 4.64 -14.16 6.72
CA CYS A 51 4.36 -14.34 8.13
C CYS A 51 4.28 -15.84 8.43
N ASP A 52 4.97 -16.24 9.49
CA ASP A 52 4.83 -17.56 10.06
C ASP A 52 3.96 -17.46 11.32
N GLU A 53 2.80 -18.12 11.28
CA GLU A 53 1.84 -18.20 12.38
C GLU A 53 1.91 -19.55 13.11
N SER A 54 2.81 -20.46 12.70
CA SER A 54 2.94 -21.79 13.31
C SER A 54 3.58 -21.77 14.71
N ALA A 55 4.25 -20.66 15.04
CA ALA A 55 4.83 -20.43 16.35
C ALA A 55 3.83 -19.76 17.32
N LYS A 56 4.16 -19.78 18.62
CA LYS A 56 3.39 -19.09 19.67
C LYS A 56 3.21 -17.59 19.38
N ASP A 57 4.16 -17.00 18.65
CA ASP A 57 4.15 -15.60 18.24
C ASP A 57 4.17 -15.51 16.71
N THR A 58 3.42 -14.56 16.13
CA THR A 58 3.52 -14.25 14.71
C THR A 58 4.89 -13.68 14.39
N VAL A 59 5.56 -14.27 13.39
CA VAL A 59 6.91 -13.88 12.97
C VAL A 59 6.87 -13.34 11.54
N TRP A 60 7.41 -12.14 11.33
CA TRP A 60 7.58 -11.53 10.01
C TRP A 60 9.01 -11.71 9.49
N PHE A 61 9.14 -12.05 8.22
CA PHE A 61 10.44 -12.17 7.55
C PHE A 61 10.33 -11.85 6.05
N ILE A 62 11.46 -11.52 5.43
CA ILE A 62 11.57 -11.38 3.97
C ILE A 62 12.17 -12.69 3.43
N PRO A 63 11.54 -13.33 2.42
CA PRO A 63 12.11 -14.52 1.80
C PRO A 63 13.53 -14.26 1.27
N PRO A 64 14.48 -15.21 1.38
CA PRO A 64 15.86 -15.00 0.92
C PRO A 64 15.96 -14.60 -0.56
N SER A 65 15.08 -15.12 -1.42
CA SER A 65 14.99 -14.72 -2.83
C SER A 65 14.63 -13.25 -3.00
N GLU A 66 13.76 -12.72 -2.15
CA GLU A 66 13.33 -11.32 -2.19
C GLU A 66 14.37 -10.38 -1.57
N ILE A 67 15.16 -10.85 -0.60
CA ILE A 67 16.36 -10.15 -0.14
C ILE A 67 17.36 -10.03 -1.29
N HIS A 68 17.62 -11.11 -2.02
CA HIS A 68 18.52 -11.07 -3.17
C HIS A 68 18.03 -10.10 -4.25
N ARG A 69 16.73 -10.15 -4.58
CA ARG A 69 16.12 -9.21 -5.54
C ARG A 69 16.18 -7.76 -5.05
N TYR A 70 16.05 -7.52 -3.75
CA TYR A 70 16.18 -6.17 -3.20
C TYR A 70 17.54 -5.54 -3.51
N PHE A 71 18.63 -6.31 -3.39
CA PHE A 71 19.98 -5.79 -3.64
C PHE A 71 20.41 -5.81 -5.11
N ASN A 72 19.86 -6.71 -5.94
CA ASN A 72 20.33 -6.93 -7.32
C ASN A 72 19.34 -6.53 -8.41
N CYS A 73 18.03 -6.62 -8.15
CA CYS A 73 16.96 -6.48 -9.13
C CYS A 73 15.81 -5.61 -8.58
N ARG A 74 16.15 -4.46 -8.00
CA ARG A 74 15.20 -3.69 -7.19
C ARG A 74 14.02 -3.14 -7.99
N ASP A 75 14.27 -2.62 -9.18
CA ASP A 75 13.23 -2.02 -10.02
C ASP A 75 12.21 -3.08 -10.49
N GLU A 76 12.69 -4.27 -10.85
CA GLU A 76 11.83 -5.41 -11.21
C GLU A 76 10.98 -5.89 -10.03
N GLN A 77 11.56 -5.90 -8.82
CA GLN A 77 10.83 -6.23 -7.59
C GLN A 77 9.72 -5.21 -7.31
N ILE A 78 10.03 -3.91 -7.42
CA ILE A 78 9.06 -2.84 -7.23
C ILE A 78 7.91 -2.98 -8.24
N GLU A 79 8.23 -3.19 -9.52
CA GLU A 79 7.20 -3.24 -10.56
C GLU A 79 6.27 -4.45 -10.40
N ALA A 80 6.83 -5.61 -10.05
CA ALA A 80 6.04 -6.79 -9.73
C ALA A 80 5.08 -6.53 -8.55
N GLU A 81 5.58 -5.96 -7.45
CA GLU A 81 4.81 -5.80 -6.21
C GLU A 81 3.84 -4.60 -6.25
N LYS A 82 4.10 -3.58 -7.07
CA LYS A 82 3.17 -2.44 -7.28
C LYS A 82 1.80 -2.92 -7.71
N SER A 83 1.75 -3.84 -8.68
CA SER A 83 0.49 -4.37 -9.21
C SER A 83 -0.35 -5.02 -8.09
N HIS A 84 0.29 -5.83 -7.23
CA HIS A 84 -0.32 -6.46 -6.07
C HIS A 84 -0.75 -5.45 -4.99
N TYR A 85 0.09 -4.47 -4.70
CA TYR A 85 -0.19 -3.42 -3.73
C TYR A 85 -1.41 -2.60 -4.13
N TYR A 86 -1.46 -2.13 -5.39
CA TYR A 86 -2.58 -1.34 -5.88
C TYR A 86 -3.85 -2.17 -6.04
N ALA A 87 -3.77 -3.44 -6.47
CA ALA A 87 -4.93 -4.33 -6.53
C ALA A 87 -5.61 -4.50 -5.15
N LYS A 88 -4.82 -4.67 -4.07
CA LYS A 88 -5.38 -4.72 -2.70
C LYS A 88 -6.03 -3.39 -2.29
N LYS A 89 -5.43 -2.27 -2.68
CA LYS A 89 -5.95 -0.93 -2.35
C LYS A 89 -7.25 -0.63 -3.12
N THR A 90 -7.32 -0.97 -4.40
CA THR A 90 -8.54 -0.81 -5.21
C THR A 90 -9.66 -1.70 -4.70
N MET A 91 -9.40 -2.95 -4.31
CA MET A 91 -10.41 -3.81 -3.68
C MET A 91 -11.02 -3.19 -2.41
N LYS A 92 -10.18 -2.57 -1.56
CA LYS A 92 -10.67 -1.88 -0.35
C LYS A 92 -11.55 -0.69 -0.69
N LEU A 93 -11.15 0.11 -1.68
CA LEU A 93 -11.94 1.24 -2.17
C LEU A 93 -13.26 0.76 -2.77
N ASP A 94 -13.24 -0.31 -3.56
CA ASP A 94 -14.42 -0.90 -4.19
C ASP A 94 -15.42 -1.40 -3.13
N ARG A 95 -14.93 -2.01 -2.04
CA ARG A 95 -15.78 -2.42 -0.90
C ARG A 95 -16.45 -1.22 -0.23
N ILE A 96 -15.67 -0.19 0.10
CA ILE A 96 -16.19 1.03 0.73
C ILE A 96 -17.21 1.72 -0.18
N LEU A 97 -16.95 1.74 -1.49
CA LEU A 97 -17.84 2.31 -2.48
C LEU A 97 -19.18 1.54 -2.54
N ARG A 98 -19.13 0.21 -2.57
CA ARG A 98 -20.34 -0.65 -2.52
C ARG A 98 -21.15 -0.42 -1.23
N ASP A 99 -20.48 -0.30 -0.09
CA ASP A 99 -21.14 -0.02 1.19
C ASP A 99 -21.80 1.38 1.18
N ALA A 100 -21.12 2.39 0.63
CA ALA A 100 -21.66 3.74 0.49
C ALA A 100 -22.87 3.78 -0.47
N ILE A 101 -22.80 3.10 -1.62
CA ILE A 101 -23.92 2.94 -2.56
C ILE A 101 -25.09 2.24 -1.87
N ARG A 102 -24.84 1.18 -1.09
CA ARG A 102 -25.88 0.46 -0.36
C ARG A 102 -26.61 1.35 0.64
N TRP A 103 -25.88 2.26 1.28
CA TRP A 103 -26.42 3.13 2.33
C TRP A 103 -27.07 4.42 1.78
N ARG A 104 -26.49 5.03 0.74
CA ARG A 104 -26.92 6.31 0.16
C ARG A 104 -27.72 6.18 -1.14
N GLY A 105 -27.67 5.01 -1.78
CA GLY A 105 -28.23 4.76 -3.10
C GLY A 105 -27.29 5.12 -4.25
N VAL A 106 -27.51 4.50 -5.42
CA VAL A 106 -26.71 4.70 -6.64
C VAL A 106 -26.79 6.15 -7.14
N ASN A 107 -27.94 6.80 -7.01
CA ASN A 107 -28.14 8.18 -7.44
C ASN A 107 -27.25 9.18 -6.68
N TRP A 108 -26.95 8.92 -5.40
CA TRP A 108 -26.02 9.74 -4.63
C TRP A 108 -24.61 9.67 -5.20
N LEU A 109 -24.15 8.48 -5.62
CA LEU A 109 -22.82 8.31 -6.21
C LEU A 109 -22.71 9.00 -7.57
N ILE A 110 -23.74 8.87 -8.42
CA ILE A 110 -23.77 9.53 -9.75
C ILE A 110 -23.64 11.05 -9.58
N ASN A 111 -24.43 11.64 -8.69
CA ASN A 111 -24.34 13.08 -8.42
C ASN A 111 -22.95 13.48 -7.92
N ARG A 112 -22.33 12.65 -7.06
CA ARG A 112 -21.00 12.95 -6.52
C ARG A 112 -19.90 12.87 -7.57
N ILE A 113 -19.96 11.90 -8.48
CA ILE A 113 -19.03 11.79 -9.61
C ILE A 113 -19.17 13.00 -10.53
N ASN A 114 -20.41 13.40 -10.83
CA ASN A 114 -20.68 14.57 -11.67
C ASN A 114 -20.17 15.88 -11.04
N GLU A 115 -20.39 16.07 -9.72
CA GLU A 115 -19.84 17.20 -8.97
C GLU A 115 -18.30 17.23 -9.00
N GLN A 116 -17.66 16.06 -8.93
CA GLN A 116 -16.20 15.97 -8.89
C GLN A 116 -15.58 16.17 -10.28
N ALA A 117 -16.20 15.61 -11.32
CA ALA A 117 -15.81 15.84 -12.72
C ALA A 117 -15.99 17.32 -13.13
N ALA A 118 -17.03 17.99 -12.62
CA ALA A 118 -17.24 19.43 -12.86
C ALA A 118 -16.20 20.32 -12.16
N ASN A 119 -15.57 19.83 -11.09
CA ASN A 119 -14.55 20.56 -10.32
C ASN A 119 -13.11 20.15 -10.70
N ASP A 120 -12.90 19.11 -11.49
CA ASP A 120 -11.59 18.71 -11.98
C ASP A 120 -11.16 19.59 -13.16
N SER A 121 -10.17 20.47 -12.91
CA SER A 121 -9.59 21.36 -13.93
C SER A 121 -8.96 20.64 -15.14
N ILE A 122 -8.74 19.33 -15.05
CA ILE A 122 -8.20 18.48 -16.13
C ILE A 122 -9.29 18.12 -17.17
N TYR A 123 -10.58 18.22 -16.81
CA TYR A 123 -11.69 17.91 -17.72
C TYR A 123 -12.26 19.16 -18.44
N ASN A 124 -11.64 20.33 -18.23
CA ASN A 124 -12.05 21.62 -18.82
C ASN A 124 -11.04 22.20 -19.81
N ALA A 125 -10.39 21.34 -20.60
CA ALA A 125 -9.66 21.77 -21.78
C ALA A 125 -9.82 20.74 -22.90
N GLU A 126 -10.57 21.12 -23.94
CA GLU A 126 -10.43 20.62 -25.31
C GLU A 126 -10.75 19.12 -25.55
N LYS A 127 -12.05 18.77 -25.65
CA LYS A 127 -12.56 17.75 -26.59
C LYS A 127 -14.09 17.63 -26.61
N GLN A 128 -14.78 18.70 -27.01
CA GLN A 128 -16.13 18.58 -27.60
C GLN A 128 -16.31 19.41 -28.88
N GLU A 129 -15.32 20.19 -29.31
CA GLU A 129 -15.28 20.78 -30.65
C GLU A 129 -14.33 19.95 -31.53
N GLY A 130 -14.86 18.97 -32.26
CA GLY A 130 -14.03 18.17 -33.17
C GLY A 130 -14.63 16.92 -33.78
N PHE A 131 -15.90 16.60 -33.51
CA PHE A 131 -16.64 15.58 -34.24
C PHE A 131 -18.02 16.11 -34.64
N GLU A 132 -18.02 17.03 -35.60
CA GLU A 132 -19.03 17.11 -36.66
C GLU A 132 -18.54 18.16 -37.66
N ASN A 133 -17.75 17.70 -38.63
CA ASN A 133 -17.43 18.45 -39.84
C ASN A 133 -17.70 17.52 -41.04
N LYS A 134 -18.56 18.00 -41.93
CA LYS A 134 -18.92 17.52 -43.29
C LYS A 134 -20.06 16.54 -43.42
#